data_AF-A0A094JP52-F1
#
_entry.id   AF-A0A094JP52-F1
#
_cell.length_a   1.000
_cell.length_b   1.000
_cell.length_c   1.000
_cell.angle_alpha   90.00
_cell.angle_beta   90.00
_cell.angle_gamma   90.00
#
_symmetry.space_group_name_H-M   'P 1'
#
loop_
_entity.id
_entity.type
_entity.pdbx_description
1 polymer ?
#
loop_
_entity_poly.entity_id
_entity_poly.type
_entity_poly.pdbx_seq_one_letter_code
_entity_poly.pdbx_strand_id
1 'polypeptide(L)'
;MAQALNSSVEPTNIYGGDEVSALVLDPGFTNTRAGFAGEDVPKSVIPSHYGLVGDGDARKLVYGDNAIHTPMSNLEIKNPIGRDGTVEDWDAAAKVWEYAITSRLTNFKPTHPSKNGLNDDAKDIDAEMEGVEDNERPLEENPLLLTETAWNPAKSREKAIEIAMESWGCPAFWLARNSVLAAFAAGKASALVIDIGATNISVTPIHDGLILKKGIQKSPLAGNWLSSQIRTLFNSPDTKVDLIPHFMVAKKTAVDAGAPAQATYHNFAIPPTSSYRSLQEERVLTEFKESVVQVWPGPGRLSSGTAQGTTNEDFAKSQPGRVFEMPNGSNQLWGVDRFKVGEGMWDEKAALPVPGEPAVTKSQTIPEMIKAAVASVDMDLRVNLLQNVVVTGGTTLTNGFTDRLVSELQQAYPGARVKIQAAGLTSERRFGSWIGGSILGSLGTFHQMWIAKKEYDEFGPNVVEKRCK
;
A
#
# COMPACT_ATOMS: atom_id res chain seq x y z
N MET A 1 1.62 -43.06 6.17
CA MET A 1 1.39 -42.84 4.72
C MET A 1 0.14 -41.99 4.60
N ALA A 2 0.29 -40.71 4.25
CA ALA A 2 -0.83 -39.81 4.10
C ALA A 2 -1.44 -40.03 2.71
N GLN A 3 -2.71 -40.42 2.68
CA GLN A 3 -3.45 -40.69 1.45
C GLN A 3 -3.79 -39.34 0.80
N ALA A 4 -3.34 -39.14 -0.44
CA ALA A 4 -3.72 -37.99 -1.24
C ALA A 4 -5.24 -38.02 -1.46
N LEU A 5 -5.94 -36.91 -1.16
CA LEU A 5 -7.35 -36.76 -1.47
C LEU A 5 -7.52 -36.72 -2.98
N ASN A 6 -8.35 -37.63 -3.50
CA ASN A 6 -8.61 -37.81 -4.93
C ASN A 6 -9.50 -36.68 -5.45
N SER A 7 -9.07 -36.02 -6.52
CA SER A 7 -9.72 -34.84 -7.12
C SER A 7 -10.94 -35.18 -8.00
N SER A 8 -11.62 -36.29 -7.73
CA SER A 8 -12.60 -36.89 -8.65
C SER A 8 -14.06 -36.70 -8.21
N VAL A 9 -14.34 -35.73 -7.35
CA VAL A 9 -15.72 -35.32 -7.02
C VAL A 9 -15.88 -33.89 -7.50
N GLU A 10 -16.57 -33.73 -8.63
CA GLU A 10 -17.03 -32.42 -9.09
C GLU A 10 -17.93 -31.80 -8.01
N PRO A 11 -17.66 -30.57 -7.53
CA PRO A 11 -18.58 -29.87 -6.67
C PRO A 11 -19.91 -29.68 -7.41
N THR A 12 -20.99 -30.27 -6.92
CA THR A 12 -22.33 -30.19 -7.53
C THR A 12 -23.00 -28.81 -7.39
N ASN A 13 -22.25 -27.77 -7.05
CA ASN A 13 -22.67 -26.38 -7.16
C ASN A 13 -21.66 -25.67 -8.07
N ILE A 14 -21.81 -25.88 -9.38
CA ILE A 14 -21.18 -25.01 -10.37
C ILE A 14 -21.81 -23.64 -10.16
N TYR A 15 -21.02 -22.65 -9.72
CA TYR A 15 -21.32 -21.23 -9.94
C TYR A 15 -21.25 -21.02 -11.47
N GLY A 16 -22.33 -21.45 -12.14
CA GLY A 16 -22.42 -21.65 -13.59
C GLY A 16 -23.29 -20.58 -14.24
N GLY A 17 -22.92 -19.33 -14.04
CA GLY A 17 -23.39 -18.20 -14.83
C GLY A 17 -22.19 -17.40 -15.29
N ASP A 18 -22.24 -16.90 -16.53
CA ASP A 18 -21.23 -16.01 -17.13
C ASP A 18 -21.02 -14.67 -16.37
N GLU A 19 -21.67 -14.48 -15.21
CA GLU A 19 -21.70 -13.24 -14.44
C GLU A 19 -21.49 -13.51 -12.94
N VAL A 20 -20.30 -13.98 -12.53
CA VAL A 20 -19.93 -13.96 -11.11
C VAL A 20 -19.43 -12.57 -10.77
N SER A 21 -20.26 -11.80 -10.07
CA SER A 21 -19.90 -10.48 -9.54
C SER A 21 -18.98 -10.61 -8.31
N ALA A 22 -17.80 -11.21 -8.49
CA ALA A 22 -16.82 -11.33 -7.42
C ALA A 22 -16.28 -9.95 -7.03
N LEU A 23 -16.09 -9.73 -5.74
CA LEU A 23 -15.45 -8.55 -5.18
C LEU A 23 -13.97 -8.83 -4.95
N VAL A 24 -13.14 -7.82 -5.22
CA VAL A 24 -11.71 -7.84 -4.97
C VAL A 24 -11.40 -6.83 -3.88
N LEU A 25 -10.89 -7.32 -2.75
CA LEU A 25 -10.42 -6.51 -1.62
C LEU A 25 -8.90 -6.61 -1.54
N ASP A 26 -8.22 -5.46 -1.62
CA ASP A 26 -6.77 -5.33 -1.58
C ASP A 26 -6.34 -4.38 -0.44
N PRO A 27 -6.16 -4.89 0.79
CA PRO A 27 -5.71 -4.10 1.93
C PRO A 27 -4.21 -3.79 1.82
N GLY A 28 -3.87 -2.52 1.62
CA GLY A 28 -2.50 -2.03 1.71
C GLY A 28 -2.26 -1.18 2.95
N PHE A 29 -1.00 -0.93 3.32
CA PHE A 29 -0.68 -0.09 4.49
C PHE A 29 -1.25 1.34 4.38
N THR A 30 -1.16 1.97 3.20
CA THR A 30 -1.66 3.34 3.01
C THR A 30 -3.17 3.37 2.75
N ASN A 31 -3.63 2.55 1.82
CA ASN A 31 -5.04 2.50 1.40
C ASN A 31 -5.51 1.06 1.25
N THR A 32 -6.76 0.83 1.63
CA THR A 32 -7.54 -0.37 1.32
C THR A 32 -8.33 -0.08 0.05
N ARG A 33 -8.29 -1.01 -0.92
CA ARG A 33 -9.00 -0.87 -2.19
C ARG A 33 -10.03 -1.97 -2.33
N ALA A 34 -11.21 -1.62 -2.84
CA ALA A 34 -12.26 -2.57 -3.16
C ALA A 34 -12.94 -2.23 -4.50
N GLY A 35 -13.35 -3.26 -5.23
CA GLY A 35 -14.11 -3.11 -6.48
C GLY A 35 -14.56 -4.45 -7.04
N PHE A 36 -15.29 -4.43 -8.15
CA PHE A 36 -15.76 -5.64 -8.80
C PHE A 36 -14.67 -6.24 -9.70
N ALA A 37 -14.65 -7.57 -9.81
CA ALA A 37 -13.82 -8.26 -10.77
C ALA A 37 -14.22 -7.88 -12.21
N GLY A 38 -13.23 -7.78 -13.09
CA GLY A 38 -13.40 -7.32 -14.47
C GLY A 38 -13.35 -5.80 -14.65
N GLU A 39 -13.21 -5.02 -13.58
CA GLU A 39 -13.04 -3.57 -13.66
C GLU A 39 -11.55 -3.17 -13.71
N ASP A 40 -11.26 -2.08 -14.44
CA ASP A 40 -9.89 -1.57 -14.61
C ASP A 40 -9.38 -0.76 -13.41
N VAL A 41 -10.27 -0.27 -12.56
CA VAL A 41 -9.95 0.55 -11.38
C VAL A 41 -10.85 0.20 -10.19
N PRO A 42 -10.32 0.22 -8.95
CA PRO A 42 -11.14 0.02 -7.76
C PRO A 42 -12.13 1.18 -7.59
N LYS A 43 -13.40 0.88 -7.31
CA LYS A 43 -14.41 1.92 -7.03
C LYS A 43 -14.24 2.57 -5.66
N SER A 44 -13.69 1.82 -4.72
CA SER A 44 -13.46 2.26 -3.36
C SER A 44 -11.97 2.25 -3.08
N VAL A 45 -11.41 3.41 -2.72
CA VAL A 45 -10.03 3.56 -2.30
C VAL A 45 -10.03 4.43 -1.05
N ILE A 46 -9.93 3.80 0.10
CA ILE A 46 -10.05 4.48 1.39
C ILE A 46 -8.73 4.39 2.16
N PRO A 47 -8.42 5.35 3.05
CA PRO A 47 -7.26 5.22 3.92
C PRO A 47 -7.36 3.98 4.82
N SER A 48 -6.26 3.25 4.98
CA SER A 48 -6.24 2.09 5.90
C SER A 48 -6.13 2.48 7.37
N HIS A 49 -5.84 3.76 7.63
CA HIS A 49 -5.75 4.29 8.98
C HIS A 49 -7.14 4.47 9.58
N TYR A 50 -7.25 4.28 10.89
CA TYR A 50 -8.46 4.54 11.65
C TYR A 50 -8.14 5.47 12.83
N GLY A 51 -9.17 6.12 13.35
CA GLY A 51 -9.12 6.99 14.51
C GLY A 51 -9.80 6.38 15.74
N LEU A 52 -9.32 6.74 16.91
CA LEU A 52 -9.99 6.55 18.19
C LEU A 52 -10.27 7.92 18.80
N VAL A 53 -11.53 8.18 19.12
CA VAL A 53 -12.00 9.46 19.69
C VAL A 53 -12.62 9.19 21.06
N GLY A 54 -12.35 10.06 22.03
CA GLY A 54 -12.86 9.97 23.39
C GLY A 54 -11.83 9.44 24.39
N ASP A 55 -12.22 9.46 25.67
CA ASP A 55 -11.33 9.14 26.80
C ASP A 55 -11.78 7.86 27.51
N GLY A 56 -10.83 7.10 28.05
CA GLY A 56 -11.09 5.86 28.81
C GLY A 56 -11.77 4.76 27.99
N ASP A 57 -12.72 4.07 28.60
CA ASP A 57 -13.44 2.92 28.01
C ASP A 57 -14.49 3.34 26.95
N ALA A 58 -14.78 4.64 26.81
CA ALA A 58 -15.76 5.18 25.88
C ALA A 58 -15.18 5.54 24.49
N ARG A 59 -14.00 5.01 24.15
CA ARG A 59 -13.34 5.30 22.86
C ARG A 59 -14.16 4.80 21.68
N LYS A 60 -14.57 5.72 20.82
CA LYS A 60 -15.27 5.43 19.57
C LYS A 60 -14.29 5.28 18.42
N LEU A 61 -14.43 4.18 17.67
CA LEU A 61 -13.69 3.94 16.45
C LEU A 61 -14.27 4.80 15.31
N VAL A 62 -13.41 5.48 14.57
CA VAL A 62 -13.77 6.28 13.39
C VAL A 62 -12.89 5.89 12.20
N TYR A 63 -13.46 5.80 11.01
CA TYR A 63 -12.76 5.39 9.77
C TYR A 63 -13.49 5.96 8.55
N GLY A 64 -12.87 5.83 7.38
CA GLY A 64 -13.36 6.40 6.13
C GLY A 64 -12.66 7.71 5.74
N ASP A 65 -13.04 8.24 4.58
CA ASP A 65 -12.25 9.23 3.82
C ASP A 65 -11.93 10.52 4.60
N ASN A 66 -12.91 11.06 5.33
CA ASN A 66 -12.77 12.35 6.02
C ASN A 66 -12.56 12.23 7.54
N ALA A 67 -12.89 11.06 8.11
CA ALA A 67 -12.95 10.89 9.56
C ALA A 67 -11.58 11.05 10.24
N ILE A 68 -10.52 10.59 9.58
CA ILE A 68 -9.14 10.65 10.09
C ILE A 68 -8.40 11.94 9.70
N HIS A 69 -9.05 12.83 8.96
CA HIS A 69 -8.47 14.08 8.45
C HIS A 69 -9.12 15.34 9.02
N THR A 70 -10.19 15.18 9.78
CA THR A 70 -10.84 16.28 10.48
C THR A 70 -10.22 16.41 11.88
N PRO A 71 -9.67 17.59 12.25
CA PRO A 71 -9.05 17.76 13.55
C PRO A 71 -10.10 17.68 14.65
N MET A 72 -9.94 16.72 15.55
CA MET A 72 -10.80 16.54 16.72
C MET A 72 -9.94 16.43 17.98
N SER A 73 -10.47 16.89 19.11
CA SER A 73 -9.81 16.77 20.41
C SER A 73 -9.57 15.31 20.75
N ASN A 74 -8.37 14.99 21.23
CA ASN A 74 -7.94 13.64 21.63
C ASN A 74 -8.05 12.56 20.53
N LEU A 75 -8.14 12.95 19.25
CA LEU A 75 -8.15 11.99 18.14
C LEU A 75 -6.78 11.30 18.03
N GLU A 76 -6.75 10.01 18.30
CA GLU A 76 -5.60 9.11 18.11
C GLU A 76 -5.74 8.39 16.76
N ILE A 77 -4.68 8.34 15.95
CA ILE A 77 -4.64 7.64 14.67
C ILE A 77 -3.81 6.37 14.81
N LYS A 78 -4.35 5.27 14.29
CA LYS A 78 -3.69 3.96 14.22
C LYS A 78 -3.84 3.35 12.84
N ASN A 79 -3.12 2.26 12.59
CA ASN A 79 -3.19 1.47 11.37
C ASN A 79 -3.29 -0.01 11.78
N PRO A 80 -4.23 -0.79 11.22
CA PRO A 80 -4.36 -2.19 11.59
C PRO A 80 -3.31 -3.07 10.90
N ILE A 81 -2.57 -2.54 9.92
CA ILE A 81 -1.55 -3.24 9.15
C ILE A 81 -0.17 -2.83 9.67
N GLY A 82 0.64 -3.82 10.05
CA GLY A 82 2.01 -3.66 10.50
C GLY A 82 2.97 -3.22 9.39
N ARG A 83 4.21 -2.91 9.78
CA ARG A 83 5.25 -2.45 8.84
C ARG A 83 5.58 -3.48 7.76
N ASP A 84 5.47 -4.76 8.08
CA ASP A 84 5.70 -5.86 7.14
C ASP A 84 4.51 -6.16 6.22
N GLY A 85 3.41 -5.39 6.32
CA GLY A 85 2.21 -5.57 5.51
C GLY A 85 1.28 -6.67 5.99
N THR A 86 1.49 -7.23 7.19
CA THR A 86 0.54 -8.18 7.81
C THR A 86 -0.42 -7.45 8.76
N VAL A 87 -1.60 -8.02 8.98
CA VAL A 87 -2.61 -7.43 9.89
C VAL A 87 -2.24 -7.74 11.34
N GLU A 88 -2.14 -6.69 12.16
CA GLU A 88 -1.84 -6.75 13.59
C GLU A 88 -3.10 -6.51 14.46
N ASP A 89 -4.06 -5.71 13.96
CA ASP A 89 -5.33 -5.41 14.63
C ASP A 89 -6.50 -5.84 13.74
N TRP A 90 -6.98 -7.06 13.95
CA TRP A 90 -8.03 -7.67 13.15
C TRP A 90 -9.42 -7.06 13.38
N ASP A 91 -9.68 -6.57 14.59
CA ASP A 91 -10.98 -5.98 14.93
C ASP A 91 -11.17 -4.64 14.19
N ALA A 92 -10.12 -3.83 14.14
CA ALA A 92 -10.14 -2.61 13.34
C ALA A 92 -10.05 -2.90 11.83
N ALA A 93 -9.23 -3.87 11.41
CA ALA A 93 -9.11 -4.25 9.99
C ALA A 93 -10.47 -4.65 9.40
N ALA A 94 -11.21 -5.52 10.08
CA ALA A 94 -12.52 -5.97 9.63
C ALA A 94 -13.48 -4.80 9.38
N LYS A 95 -13.55 -3.84 10.31
CA LYS A 95 -14.42 -2.66 10.18
C LYS A 95 -13.99 -1.73 9.04
N VAL A 96 -12.69 -1.51 8.88
CA VAL A 96 -12.14 -0.70 7.77
C VAL A 96 -12.43 -1.36 6.41
N TRP A 97 -12.24 -2.68 6.32
CA TRP A 97 -12.47 -3.45 5.09
C TRP A 97 -13.96 -3.52 4.73
N GLU A 98 -14.82 -3.75 5.72
CA GLU A 98 -16.27 -3.71 5.55
C GLU A 98 -16.73 -2.33 5.06
N TYR A 99 -16.21 -1.24 5.63
CA TYR A 99 -16.48 0.10 5.11
C TYR A 99 -15.98 0.27 3.67
N ALA A 100 -14.79 -0.25 3.32
CA ALA A 100 -14.27 -0.18 1.96
C ALA A 100 -15.24 -0.82 0.95
N ILE A 101 -15.88 -1.93 1.32
CA ILE A 101 -16.88 -2.62 0.51
C ILE A 101 -18.21 -1.85 0.52
N THR A 102 -18.78 -1.63 1.69
CA THR A 102 -20.16 -1.14 1.85
C THR A 102 -20.36 0.33 1.49
N SER A 103 -19.31 1.15 1.58
CA SER A 103 -19.42 2.60 1.31
C SER A 103 -19.69 2.94 -0.17
N ARG A 104 -19.34 2.05 -1.10
CA ARG A 104 -19.42 2.32 -2.55
C ARG A 104 -19.92 1.14 -3.40
N LEU A 105 -19.83 -0.09 -2.91
CA LEU A 105 -20.09 -1.31 -3.70
C LEU A 105 -21.40 -2.00 -3.35
N THR A 106 -22.00 -1.67 -2.22
CA THR A 106 -23.34 -2.13 -1.86
C THR A 106 -24.35 -1.02 -2.09
N ASN A 107 -25.61 -1.38 -2.33
CA ASN A 107 -26.69 -0.41 -2.53
C ASN A 107 -26.71 0.63 -1.39
N PHE A 108 -26.81 1.90 -1.75
CA PHE A 108 -26.94 3.01 -0.78
C PHE A 108 -28.17 2.75 0.08
N LYS A 109 -27.98 2.41 1.36
CA LYS A 109 -29.07 2.33 2.32
C LYS A 109 -29.35 3.75 2.81
N PRO A 110 -30.49 4.38 2.45
CA PRO A 110 -30.85 5.66 3.02
C PRO A 110 -30.90 5.54 4.54
N THR A 111 -30.21 6.43 5.25
CA THR A 111 -30.29 6.51 6.70
C THR A 111 -31.75 6.58 7.11
N HIS A 112 -32.18 5.69 8.02
CA HIS A 112 -33.57 5.64 8.47
C HIS A 112 -34.05 7.05 8.87
N PRO A 113 -35.28 7.48 8.52
CA PRO A 113 -35.77 8.84 8.79
C PRO A 113 -35.74 9.28 10.26
N SER A 114 -35.58 8.35 11.21
CA SER A 114 -35.39 8.64 12.65
C SER A 114 -33.94 8.79 13.09
N LYS A 115 -32.96 8.56 12.19
CA LYS A 115 -31.51 8.69 12.44
C LYS A 115 -30.85 9.71 11.49
N ASN A 116 -31.64 10.44 10.70
CA ASN A 116 -31.14 11.37 9.68
C ASN A 116 -30.97 12.81 10.20
N GLY A 117 -31.22 13.07 11.49
CA GLY A 117 -31.05 14.37 12.14
C GLY A 117 -32.02 15.46 11.67
N LEU A 118 -33.07 15.10 10.92
CA LEU A 118 -34.11 16.04 10.46
C LEU A 118 -35.42 15.95 11.25
N ASN A 119 -35.62 14.87 12.02
CA ASN A 119 -36.87 14.58 12.74
C ASN A 119 -36.68 14.33 14.25
N ASP A 120 -35.55 14.74 14.84
CA ASP A 120 -35.28 14.49 16.26
C ASP A 120 -36.11 15.45 17.15
N ASP A 121 -37.37 15.09 17.43
CA ASP A 121 -38.11 15.67 18.56
C ASP A 121 -37.57 15.08 19.87
N ALA A 122 -36.97 15.94 20.68
CA ALA A 122 -36.05 15.60 21.77
C ALA A 122 -36.68 14.93 23.03
N LYS A 123 -37.75 14.13 22.93
CA LYS A 123 -38.45 13.64 24.12
C LYS A 123 -38.84 12.17 24.26
N ASP A 124 -38.81 11.33 23.22
CA ASP A 124 -39.20 9.92 23.40
C ASP A 124 -38.32 8.96 22.56
N ILE A 125 -37.05 8.77 22.96
CA ILE A 125 -36.15 7.75 22.36
C ILE A 125 -35.59 6.82 23.45
N ASP A 126 -36.40 6.49 24.45
CA ASP A 126 -36.07 5.43 25.40
C ASP A 126 -37.09 4.29 25.25
N ALA A 127 -36.55 3.12 24.90
CA ALA A 127 -37.21 1.83 24.73
C ALA A 127 -37.95 1.57 23.40
N GLU A 128 -37.54 0.50 22.71
CA GLU A 128 -38.24 -0.22 21.62
C GLU A 128 -37.83 0.00 20.13
N MET A 129 -36.55 0.13 19.79
CA MET A 129 -36.10 -0.14 18.40
C MET A 129 -34.72 -0.84 18.26
N GLU A 130 -34.38 -1.77 19.16
CA GLU A 130 -33.21 -2.68 18.99
C GLU A 130 -33.53 -3.95 18.15
N GLY A 131 -34.70 -4.04 17.52
CA GLY A 131 -35.24 -5.33 17.06
C GLY A 131 -35.32 -5.61 15.55
N VAL A 132 -35.03 -4.67 14.65
CA VAL A 132 -35.18 -4.89 13.20
C VAL A 132 -34.14 -4.10 12.38
N GLU A 133 -32.85 -4.26 12.68
CA GLU A 133 -31.84 -4.13 11.63
C GLU A 133 -31.77 -5.51 10.96
N ASP A 134 -32.33 -5.63 9.75
CA ASP A 134 -32.22 -6.84 8.93
C ASP A 134 -30.75 -7.29 8.92
N ASN A 135 -30.51 -8.51 9.41
CA ASN A 135 -29.22 -9.21 9.54
C ASN A 135 -28.57 -9.53 8.17
N GLU A 136 -28.74 -8.68 7.15
CA GLU A 136 -28.08 -8.85 5.85
C GLU A 136 -26.58 -8.67 6.04
N ARG A 137 -25.83 -9.76 5.89
CA ARG A 137 -24.37 -9.68 5.94
C ARG A 137 -23.84 -9.04 4.65
N PRO A 138 -22.76 -8.24 4.72
CA PRO A 138 -22.33 -7.38 3.62
C PRO A 138 -21.91 -8.11 2.33
N LEU A 139 -21.67 -9.43 2.36
CA LEU A 139 -21.16 -10.21 1.23
C LEU A 139 -22.01 -11.45 0.90
N GLU A 140 -23.26 -11.57 1.35
CA GLU A 140 -24.08 -12.78 1.14
C GLU A 140 -24.20 -13.21 -0.32
N GLU A 141 -24.22 -12.25 -1.24
CA GLU A 141 -24.41 -12.50 -2.68
C GLU A 141 -23.10 -12.54 -3.49
N ASN A 142 -21.99 -12.05 -2.93
CA ASN A 142 -20.77 -11.77 -3.69
C ASN A 142 -19.56 -12.58 -3.17
N PRO A 143 -18.94 -13.44 -4.00
CA PRO A 143 -17.65 -14.03 -3.68
C PRO A 143 -16.58 -12.98 -3.41
N LEU A 144 -15.60 -13.30 -2.57
CA LEU A 144 -14.53 -12.38 -2.19
C LEU A 144 -13.15 -12.94 -2.50
N LEU A 145 -12.43 -12.24 -3.38
CA LEU A 145 -10.99 -12.39 -3.54
C LEU A 145 -10.30 -11.36 -2.63
N LEU A 146 -9.55 -11.86 -1.64
CA LEU A 146 -8.74 -11.04 -0.75
C LEU A 146 -7.26 -11.17 -1.13
N THR A 147 -6.53 -10.05 -1.13
CA THR A 147 -5.07 -10.07 -1.33
C THR A 147 -4.31 -10.21 -0.01
N GLU A 148 -3.09 -10.73 -0.10
CA GLU A 148 -2.17 -10.82 1.03
C GLU A 148 -0.70 -10.75 0.60
N THR A 149 0.20 -10.52 1.56
CA THR A 149 1.65 -10.61 1.33
C THR A 149 2.12 -12.06 1.24
N ALA A 150 3.26 -12.31 0.59
CA ALA A 150 3.84 -13.66 0.43
C ALA A 150 4.27 -14.36 1.74
N TRP A 151 4.39 -13.60 2.83
CA TRP A 151 4.83 -14.07 4.15
C TRP A 151 3.73 -13.98 5.21
N ASN A 152 2.47 -13.80 4.79
CA ASN A 152 1.35 -13.76 5.72
C ASN A 152 1.25 -15.09 6.51
N PRO A 153 1.20 -15.06 7.86
CA PRO A 153 1.15 -16.27 8.69
C PRO A 153 -0.13 -17.08 8.45
N ALA A 154 -0.05 -18.42 8.60
CA ALA A 154 -1.20 -19.30 8.43
C ALA A 154 -2.41 -18.90 9.30
N LYS A 155 -2.18 -18.50 10.55
CA LYS A 155 -3.25 -18.01 11.44
C LYS A 155 -3.93 -16.74 10.91
N SER A 156 -3.17 -15.83 10.31
CA SER A 156 -3.69 -14.62 9.68
C SER A 156 -4.55 -14.98 8.46
N ARG A 157 -4.14 -15.99 7.71
CA ARG A 157 -4.88 -16.51 6.55
C ARG A 157 -6.20 -17.17 6.97
N GLU A 158 -6.16 -17.99 8.02
CA GLU A 158 -7.35 -18.59 8.65
C GLU A 158 -8.31 -17.52 9.19
N LYS A 159 -7.80 -16.48 9.86
CA LYS A 159 -8.63 -15.39 10.37
C LYS A 159 -9.32 -14.59 9.26
N ALA A 160 -8.63 -14.40 8.13
CA ALA A 160 -9.20 -13.69 6.99
C ALA A 160 -10.42 -14.41 6.38
N ILE A 161 -10.33 -15.73 6.16
CA ILE A 161 -11.45 -16.51 5.65
C ILE A 161 -12.58 -16.63 6.68
N GLU A 162 -12.26 -16.71 7.98
CA GLU A 162 -13.24 -16.70 9.06
C GLU A 162 -14.09 -15.42 9.05
N ILE A 163 -13.45 -14.25 8.98
CA ILE A 163 -14.18 -12.97 8.88
C ILE A 163 -15.07 -12.95 7.63
N ALA A 164 -14.53 -13.34 6.47
CA ALA A 164 -15.28 -13.31 5.22
C ALA A 164 -16.51 -14.25 5.23
N MET A 165 -16.33 -15.49 5.69
CA MET A 165 -17.36 -16.53 5.65
C MET A 165 -18.35 -16.42 6.81
N GLU A 166 -17.86 -16.17 8.02
CA GLU A 166 -18.69 -16.20 9.23
C GLU A 166 -19.31 -14.84 9.53
N SER A 167 -18.53 -13.76 9.46
CA SER A 167 -19.02 -12.40 9.80
C SER A 167 -19.71 -11.75 8.60
N TRP A 168 -19.11 -11.81 7.42
CA TRP A 168 -19.63 -11.14 6.23
C TRP A 168 -20.55 -11.99 5.35
N GLY A 169 -20.66 -13.29 5.64
CA GLY A 169 -21.58 -14.19 4.93
C GLY A 169 -21.17 -14.54 3.51
N CYS A 170 -19.90 -14.36 3.15
CA CYS A 170 -19.42 -14.57 1.79
C CYS A 170 -19.71 -16.01 1.30
N PRO A 171 -20.30 -16.20 0.10
CA PRO A 171 -20.64 -17.53 -0.42
C PRO A 171 -19.43 -18.32 -0.88
N ALA A 172 -18.36 -17.63 -1.30
CA ALA A 172 -17.14 -18.25 -1.80
C ALA A 172 -15.93 -17.31 -1.64
N PHE A 173 -14.78 -17.85 -1.23
CA PHE A 173 -13.60 -17.04 -0.87
C PHE A 173 -12.34 -17.53 -1.56
N TRP A 174 -11.45 -16.61 -1.89
CA TRP A 174 -10.10 -16.92 -2.33
C TRP A 174 -9.10 -15.92 -1.76
N LEU A 175 -7.95 -16.44 -1.33
CA LEU A 175 -6.83 -15.64 -0.86
C LEU A 175 -5.69 -15.67 -1.87
N ALA A 176 -5.23 -14.51 -2.34
CA ALA A 176 -4.23 -14.42 -3.38
C ALA A 176 -3.02 -13.57 -2.98
N ARG A 177 -1.82 -14.03 -3.32
CA ARG A 177 -0.59 -13.28 -3.03
C ARG A 177 -0.49 -12.06 -3.94
N ASN A 178 -0.32 -10.88 -3.34
CA ASN A 178 -0.24 -9.59 -4.02
C ASN A 178 0.83 -9.56 -5.15
N SER A 179 1.99 -10.17 -4.94
CA SER A 179 3.06 -10.25 -5.93
C SER A 179 2.68 -11.11 -7.13
N VAL A 180 1.97 -12.23 -6.91
CA VAL A 180 1.47 -13.10 -7.99
C VAL A 180 0.43 -12.35 -8.81
N LEU A 181 -0.48 -11.65 -8.16
CA LEU A 181 -1.47 -10.80 -8.83
C LEU A 181 -0.80 -9.68 -9.64
N ALA A 182 0.23 -9.02 -9.10
CA ALA A 182 0.96 -7.99 -9.84
C ALA A 182 1.67 -8.55 -11.09
N ALA A 183 2.28 -9.75 -11.02
CA ALA A 183 2.83 -10.41 -12.20
C ALA A 183 1.74 -10.80 -13.20
N PHE A 184 0.60 -11.27 -12.70
CA PHE A 184 -0.55 -11.63 -13.53
C PHE A 184 -1.15 -10.43 -14.27
N ALA A 185 -1.28 -9.28 -13.60
CA ALA A 185 -1.68 -8.01 -14.21
C ALA A 185 -0.72 -7.57 -15.33
N ALA A 186 0.57 -7.91 -15.20
CA ALA A 186 1.57 -7.67 -16.24
C ALA A 186 1.55 -8.73 -17.37
N GLY A 187 0.66 -9.73 -17.32
CA GLY A 187 0.60 -10.83 -18.28
C GLY A 187 1.79 -11.80 -18.15
N LYS A 188 2.36 -11.96 -16.95
CA LYS A 188 3.55 -12.78 -16.69
C LYS A 188 3.25 -13.91 -15.71
N ALA A 189 3.39 -15.15 -16.16
CA ALA A 189 3.34 -16.31 -15.28
C ALA A 189 4.64 -16.49 -14.47
N SER A 190 5.78 -16.13 -15.07
CA SER A 190 7.10 -16.12 -14.42
C SER A 190 7.68 -14.71 -14.48
N ALA A 191 8.03 -14.16 -13.31
CA ALA A 191 8.49 -12.78 -13.17
C ALA A 191 9.31 -12.53 -11.90
N LEU A 192 10.21 -11.55 -11.94
CA LEU A 192 10.78 -10.95 -10.74
C LEU A 192 9.97 -9.71 -10.37
N VAL A 193 9.14 -9.81 -9.34
CA VAL A 193 8.27 -8.70 -8.92
C VAL A 193 9.00 -7.84 -7.89
N ILE A 194 9.09 -6.54 -8.16
CA ILE A 194 9.62 -5.51 -7.28
C ILE A 194 8.44 -4.62 -6.87
N ASP A 195 7.98 -4.79 -5.64
CA ASP A 195 6.90 -3.98 -5.06
C ASP A 195 7.48 -3.04 -4.01
N ILE A 196 7.32 -1.74 -4.19
CA ILE A 196 7.73 -0.73 -3.22
C ILE A 196 6.53 0.09 -2.76
N GLY A 197 5.99 -0.33 -1.61
CA GLY A 197 4.88 0.32 -0.94
C GLY A 197 5.33 1.47 -0.03
N ALA A 198 4.53 1.72 1.01
CA ALA A 198 4.82 2.74 2.01
C ALA A 198 5.83 2.25 3.06
N THR A 199 5.65 1.05 3.61
CA THR A 199 6.47 0.57 4.74
C THR A 199 7.54 -0.44 4.36
N ASN A 200 7.41 -1.11 3.21
CA ASN A 200 8.36 -2.11 2.78
C ASN A 200 8.61 -2.11 1.26
N ILE A 201 9.81 -2.53 0.90
CA ILE A 201 10.19 -3.07 -0.40
C ILE A 201 10.07 -4.58 -0.30
N SER A 202 9.55 -5.22 -1.34
CA SER A 202 9.71 -6.66 -1.56
C SER A 202 10.23 -6.95 -2.96
N VAL A 203 11.15 -7.92 -3.05
CA VAL A 203 11.58 -8.53 -4.31
C VAL A 203 11.20 -9.99 -4.25
N THR A 204 10.27 -10.39 -5.11
CA THR A 204 9.64 -11.72 -5.07
C THR A 204 9.80 -12.41 -6.42
N PRO A 205 10.62 -13.48 -6.51
CA PRO A 205 10.71 -14.30 -7.70
C PRO A 205 9.52 -15.25 -7.80
N ILE A 206 8.90 -15.26 -8.98
CA ILE A 206 7.71 -16.05 -9.30
C ILE A 206 8.00 -16.90 -10.52
N HIS A 207 7.67 -18.19 -10.44
CA HIS A 207 7.79 -19.14 -11.53
C HIS A 207 6.48 -19.90 -11.70
N ASP A 208 5.90 -19.82 -12.90
CA ASP A 208 4.64 -20.47 -13.29
C ASP A 208 3.50 -20.24 -12.28
N GLY A 209 3.36 -18.98 -11.84
CA GLY A 209 2.35 -18.54 -10.87
C GLY A 209 2.68 -18.84 -9.40
N LEU A 210 3.81 -19.51 -9.13
CA LEU A 210 4.22 -19.90 -7.78
C LEU A 210 5.38 -19.05 -7.26
N ILE A 211 5.31 -18.67 -5.99
CA ILE A 211 6.38 -17.90 -5.34
C ILE A 211 7.54 -18.83 -4.96
N LEU A 212 8.75 -18.47 -5.40
CA LEU A 212 9.98 -19.12 -4.97
C LEU A 212 10.40 -18.58 -3.59
N LYS A 213 9.81 -19.14 -2.52
CA LYS A 213 9.88 -18.60 -1.14
C LYS A 213 11.29 -18.27 -0.64
N LYS A 214 12.31 -19.05 -1.02
CA LYS A 214 13.71 -18.81 -0.62
C LYS A 214 14.29 -17.51 -1.17
N GLY A 215 13.71 -16.97 -2.24
CA GLY A 215 14.17 -15.75 -2.88
C GLY A 215 13.43 -14.49 -2.53
N ILE A 216 12.46 -14.55 -1.62
CA ILE A 216 11.79 -13.35 -1.12
C ILE A 216 12.81 -12.50 -0.35
N GLN A 217 13.00 -11.27 -0.80
CA GLN A 217 13.79 -10.26 -0.08
C GLN A 217 12.87 -9.13 0.38
N LYS A 218 13.13 -8.59 1.57
CA LYS A 218 12.36 -7.48 2.16
C LYS A 218 13.28 -6.42 2.75
N SER A 219 12.85 -5.17 2.67
CA SER A 219 13.58 -4.03 3.25
C SER A 219 12.62 -2.94 3.72
N PRO A 220 12.91 -2.24 4.83
CA PRO A 220 12.07 -1.13 5.30
C PRO A 220 12.32 0.19 4.54
N LEU A 221 13.26 0.25 3.59
CA LEU A 221 13.65 1.47 2.87
C LEU A 221 12.62 1.88 1.81
N ALA A 222 11.35 2.04 2.20
CA ALA A 222 10.22 2.33 1.33
C ALA A 222 9.72 3.78 1.50
N GLY A 223 8.47 4.06 1.11
CA GLY A 223 7.91 5.41 1.08
C GLY A 223 7.93 6.18 2.40
N ASN A 224 7.73 5.52 3.53
CA ASN A 224 7.77 6.12 4.87
C ASN A 224 9.20 6.36 5.33
N TRP A 225 10.15 5.50 4.95
CA TRP A 225 11.57 5.73 5.20
C TRP A 225 12.07 6.94 4.40
N LEU A 226 11.63 7.11 3.15
CA LEU A 226 11.86 8.36 2.39
C LEU A 226 11.32 9.58 3.13
N SER A 227 10.15 9.48 3.76
CA SER A 227 9.64 10.56 4.60
C SER A 227 10.54 10.86 5.79
N SER A 228 11.17 9.86 6.40
CA SER A 228 12.19 10.08 7.44
C SER A 228 13.45 10.76 6.88
N GLN A 229 13.90 10.39 5.68
CA GLN A 229 15.03 11.05 5.00
C GLN A 229 14.72 12.53 4.72
N ILE A 230 13.50 12.84 4.27
CA ILE A 230 13.05 14.22 4.04
C ILE A 230 13.02 15.01 5.36
N ARG A 231 12.56 14.40 6.46
CA ARG A 231 12.62 15.03 7.79
C ARG A 231 14.06 15.34 8.21
N THR A 232 15.02 14.44 7.97
CA THR A 232 16.44 14.74 8.21
C THR A 232 16.90 15.89 7.33
N LEU A 233 16.55 15.89 6.03
CA LEU A 233 16.89 16.96 5.10
C LEU A 233 16.34 18.32 5.56
N PHE A 234 15.08 18.38 5.99
CA PHE A 234 14.44 19.60 6.49
C PHE A 234 15.05 20.14 7.79
N ASN A 235 15.87 19.34 8.48
CA ASN A 235 16.60 19.77 9.66
C ASN A 235 18.09 20.06 9.38
N SER A 236 18.56 19.84 8.15
CA SER A 236 19.93 20.21 7.76
C SER A 236 20.10 21.73 7.69
N PRO A 237 21.28 22.28 8.04
CA PRO A 237 21.52 23.72 8.09
C PRO A 237 21.17 24.46 6.79
N ASP A 238 21.51 23.88 5.64
CA ASP A 238 21.34 24.51 4.32
C ASP A 238 19.92 24.41 3.76
N THR A 239 19.10 23.50 4.31
CA THR A 239 17.77 23.17 3.78
C THR A 239 16.70 23.21 4.87
N LYS A 240 16.93 24.00 5.92
CA LYS A 240 16.06 24.02 7.09
C LYS A 240 14.65 24.51 6.75
N VAL A 241 13.64 23.70 7.02
CA VAL A 241 12.22 24.04 6.85
C VAL A 241 11.40 23.45 7.99
N ASP A 242 10.48 24.23 8.54
CA ASP A 242 9.52 23.73 9.52
C ASP A 242 8.43 22.91 8.83
N LEU A 243 8.33 21.62 9.17
CA LEU A 243 7.26 20.76 8.68
C LEU A 243 5.95 21.06 9.41
N ILE A 244 5.17 21.98 8.84
CA ILE A 244 3.88 22.40 9.39
C ILE A 244 2.75 21.79 8.53
N PRO A 245 1.88 20.91 9.09
CA PRO A 245 0.76 20.35 8.36
C PRO A 245 -0.39 21.34 8.15
N HIS A 246 -1.20 21.12 7.11
CA HIS A 246 -2.29 22.01 6.71
C HIS A 246 -3.26 22.37 7.83
N PHE A 247 -3.65 21.41 8.68
CA PHE A 247 -4.65 21.64 9.74
C PHE A 247 -4.21 22.67 10.78
N MET A 248 -2.92 22.98 10.88
CA MET A 248 -2.41 23.99 11.80
C MET A 248 -2.50 25.42 11.23
N VAL A 249 -2.62 25.58 9.91
CA VAL A 249 -2.59 26.88 9.24
C VAL A 249 -4.00 27.45 9.14
N ALA A 250 -4.23 28.60 9.77
CA ALA A 250 -5.53 29.29 9.73
C ALA A 250 -5.67 30.23 8.54
N LYS A 251 -4.62 31.01 8.25
CA LYS A 251 -4.52 31.88 7.05
C LYS A 251 -3.06 31.93 6.61
N LYS A 252 -2.83 32.07 5.31
CA LYS A 252 -1.50 32.23 4.72
C LYS A 252 -1.51 33.20 3.54
N THR A 253 -0.36 33.77 3.25
CA THR A 253 -0.03 34.42 1.98
C THR A 253 1.21 33.73 1.41
N ALA A 254 1.17 33.39 0.13
CA ALA A 254 2.35 32.84 -0.54
C ALA A 254 3.45 33.92 -0.60
N VAL A 255 4.68 33.52 -0.29
CA VAL A 255 5.85 34.42 -0.30
C VAL A 255 6.90 33.93 -1.29
N ASP A 256 7.78 34.81 -1.75
CA ASP A 256 8.89 34.43 -2.63
C ASP A 256 9.81 33.38 -1.98
N ALA A 257 10.55 32.64 -2.81
CA ALA A 257 11.44 31.59 -2.33
C ALA A 257 12.51 32.14 -1.37
N GLY A 258 12.65 31.53 -0.20
CA GLY A 258 13.58 31.94 0.85
C GLY A 258 13.09 33.10 1.74
N ALA A 259 11.94 33.70 1.45
CA ALA A 259 11.32 34.68 2.34
C ALA A 259 10.67 33.98 3.55
N PRO A 260 10.62 34.63 4.73
CA PRO A 260 9.93 34.09 5.90
C PRO A 260 8.43 33.86 5.64
N ALA A 261 7.88 32.78 6.20
CA ALA A 261 6.46 32.46 6.06
C ALA A 261 5.56 33.59 6.60
N GLN A 262 4.49 33.89 5.86
CA GLN A 262 3.42 34.80 6.29
C GLN A 262 2.15 34.00 6.56
N ALA A 263 2.07 33.38 7.75
CA ALA A 263 0.94 32.58 8.17
C ALA A 263 0.47 32.89 9.59
N THR A 264 -0.82 32.67 9.83
CA THR A 264 -1.41 32.60 11.17
C THR A 264 -1.85 31.17 11.42
N TYR A 265 -1.76 30.73 12.67
CA TYR A 265 -2.01 29.34 13.05
C TYR A 265 -3.26 29.20 13.90
N HIS A 266 -3.93 28.06 13.78
CA HIS A 266 -5.05 27.72 14.63
C HIS A 266 -4.59 27.55 16.08
N ASN A 267 -5.37 28.09 17.01
CA ASN A 267 -5.21 27.84 18.43
C ASN A 267 -6.22 26.78 18.87
N PHE A 268 -5.75 25.59 19.23
CA PHE A 268 -6.58 24.49 19.70
C PHE A 268 -6.60 24.49 21.22
N ALA A 269 -7.78 24.57 21.83
CA ALA A 269 -7.92 24.43 23.29
C ALA A 269 -7.45 23.05 23.76
N ILE A 270 -7.79 22.01 23.00
CA ILE A 270 -7.27 20.65 23.15
C ILE A 270 -6.82 20.20 21.75
N PRO A 271 -5.50 20.11 21.48
CA PRO A 271 -5.01 19.72 20.16
C PRO A 271 -5.28 18.23 19.90
N PRO A 272 -5.35 17.83 18.61
CA PRO A 272 -5.25 16.42 18.24
C PRO A 272 -3.95 15.81 18.77
N THR A 273 -3.92 14.48 18.87
CA THR A 273 -2.73 13.78 19.39
C THR A 273 -1.53 13.88 18.43
N SER A 274 -0.35 13.49 18.91
CA SER A 274 0.86 13.39 18.07
C SER A 274 0.69 12.45 16.89
N SER A 275 -0.05 11.35 17.05
CA SER A 275 -0.34 10.41 15.96
C SER A 275 -1.16 11.03 14.83
N TYR A 276 -2.15 11.88 15.16
CA TYR A 276 -2.89 12.66 14.17
C TYR A 276 -1.96 13.65 13.45
N ARG A 277 -1.12 14.35 14.20
CA ARG A 277 -0.12 15.25 13.60
C ARG A 277 0.80 14.50 12.64
N SER A 278 1.32 13.32 13.03
CA SER A 278 2.19 12.50 12.18
C SER A 278 1.50 12.07 10.88
N LEU A 279 0.22 11.68 10.93
CA LEU A 279 -0.57 11.38 9.72
C LEU A 279 -0.66 12.59 8.79
N GLN A 280 -0.95 13.79 9.34
CA GLN A 280 -1.07 15.00 8.53
C GLN A 280 0.26 15.51 8.00
N GLU A 281 1.36 15.35 8.75
CA GLU A 281 2.71 15.61 8.26
C GLU A 281 3.08 14.67 7.10
N GLU A 282 2.70 13.39 7.18
CA GLU A 282 2.96 12.42 6.12
C GLU A 282 2.25 12.78 4.80
N ARG A 283 1.10 13.47 4.86
CA ARG A 283 0.43 14.01 3.67
C ARG A 283 1.27 15.08 2.98
N VAL A 284 1.79 16.05 3.74
CA VAL A 284 2.69 17.09 3.21
C VAL A 284 3.95 16.47 2.61
N LEU A 285 4.52 15.46 3.29
CA LEU A 285 5.68 14.75 2.78
C LEU A 285 5.37 13.92 1.54
N THR A 286 4.15 13.42 1.40
CA THR A 286 3.69 12.74 0.17
C THR A 286 3.62 13.72 -1.00
N GLU A 287 3.04 14.90 -0.80
CA GLU A 287 3.05 15.98 -1.80
C GLU A 287 4.50 16.37 -2.18
N PHE A 288 5.40 16.46 -1.20
CA PHE A 288 6.82 16.72 -1.44
C PHE A 288 7.50 15.59 -2.24
N LYS A 289 7.23 14.32 -1.91
CA LYS A 289 7.75 13.15 -2.64
C LYS A 289 7.30 13.15 -4.11
N GLU A 290 6.04 13.48 -4.36
CA GLU A 290 5.46 13.48 -5.71
C GLU A 290 5.94 14.65 -6.57
N SER A 291 6.15 15.82 -5.95
CA SER A 291 6.50 17.05 -6.67
C SER A 291 8.00 17.32 -6.78
N VAL A 292 8.77 17.03 -5.73
CA VAL A 292 10.19 17.42 -5.61
C VAL A 292 11.12 16.25 -5.82
N VAL A 293 10.91 15.15 -5.10
CA VAL A 293 11.89 14.06 -4.99
C VAL A 293 12.13 13.41 -6.36
N GLN A 294 13.40 13.14 -6.64
CA GLN A 294 13.82 12.54 -7.89
C GLN A 294 14.94 11.53 -7.62
N VAL A 295 14.85 10.35 -8.22
CA VAL A 295 15.93 9.37 -8.20
C VAL A 295 17.02 9.81 -9.17
N TRP A 296 18.28 9.76 -8.75
CA TRP A 296 19.41 9.97 -9.66
C TRP A 296 19.42 8.83 -10.70
N PRO A 297 19.28 9.13 -12.01
CA PRO A 297 19.10 8.10 -13.04
C PRO A 297 20.40 7.35 -13.38
N GLY A 298 21.56 7.86 -12.95
CA GLY A 298 22.86 7.34 -13.34
C GLY A 298 23.41 7.97 -14.63
N PRO A 299 24.53 7.44 -15.15
CA PRO A 299 25.23 6.25 -14.68
C PRO A 299 25.96 6.46 -13.34
N GLY A 300 26.10 5.37 -12.57
CA GLY A 300 26.79 5.38 -11.27
C GLY A 300 26.01 6.05 -10.13
N ARG A 301 26.67 6.16 -8.97
CA ARG A 301 26.10 6.81 -7.77
C ARG A 301 26.10 8.32 -7.92
N LEU A 302 25.23 9.01 -7.19
CA LEU A 302 25.23 10.49 -7.16
C LEU A 302 26.58 11.06 -6.71
N SER A 303 27.29 10.36 -5.84
CA SER A 303 28.62 10.71 -5.33
C SER A 303 29.78 10.33 -6.26
N SER A 304 29.51 9.66 -7.39
CA SER A 304 30.56 9.17 -8.28
C SER A 304 31.27 10.33 -9.00
N GLY A 305 32.61 10.24 -9.07
CA GLY A 305 33.43 11.13 -9.89
C GLY A 305 33.33 10.78 -11.38
N THR A 306 33.45 11.80 -12.23
CA THR A 306 33.46 11.69 -13.69
C THR A 306 34.91 11.68 -14.21
N ALA A 307 35.09 11.29 -15.47
CA ALA A 307 36.40 11.31 -16.14
C ALA A 307 37.01 12.72 -16.25
N GLN A 308 36.20 13.76 -16.05
CA GLN A 308 36.61 15.17 -16.12
C GLN A 308 36.95 15.76 -14.75
N GLY A 309 36.97 14.93 -13.69
CA GLY A 309 37.31 15.37 -12.33
C GLY A 309 36.17 16.10 -11.59
N THR A 310 34.98 16.19 -12.18
CA THR A 310 33.75 16.67 -11.52
C THR A 310 32.97 15.50 -10.92
N THR A 311 31.97 15.75 -10.08
CA THR A 311 31.07 14.71 -9.59
C THR A 311 29.72 14.72 -10.31
N ASN A 312 28.99 13.60 -10.24
CA ASN A 312 27.58 13.54 -10.64
C ASN A 312 26.73 14.55 -9.86
N GLU A 313 27.09 14.84 -8.60
CA GLU A 313 26.46 15.88 -7.79
C GLU A 313 26.65 17.28 -8.38
N ASP A 314 27.83 17.60 -8.92
CA ASP A 314 28.08 18.89 -9.57
C ASP A 314 27.27 19.07 -10.85
N PHE A 315 27.09 17.99 -11.62
CA PHE A 315 26.17 18.00 -12.75
C PHE A 315 24.72 18.18 -12.29
N ALA A 316 24.29 17.49 -11.22
CA ALA A 316 22.95 17.65 -10.68
C ALA A 316 22.67 19.08 -10.18
N LYS A 317 23.67 19.77 -9.62
CA LYS A 317 23.58 21.20 -9.26
C LYS A 317 23.38 22.12 -10.46
N SER A 318 23.87 21.74 -11.65
CA SER A 318 23.66 22.53 -12.87
C SER A 318 22.23 22.39 -13.44
N GLN A 319 21.46 21.40 -13.00
CA GLN A 319 20.08 21.20 -13.45
C GLN A 319 19.12 22.18 -12.75
N PRO A 320 18.03 22.59 -13.43
CA PRO A 320 16.99 23.40 -12.81
C PRO A 320 16.46 22.79 -11.52
N GLY A 321 16.28 23.60 -10.49
CA GLY A 321 15.65 23.22 -9.22
C GLY A 321 14.14 23.02 -9.37
N ARG A 322 13.50 22.45 -8.33
CA ARG A 322 12.03 22.40 -8.22
C ARG A 322 11.59 23.26 -7.05
N VAL A 323 10.55 24.07 -7.24
CA VAL A 323 9.98 24.87 -6.15
C VAL A 323 8.88 24.07 -5.47
N PHE A 324 8.82 24.15 -4.15
CA PHE A 324 7.72 23.61 -3.35
C PHE A 324 7.21 24.67 -2.39
N GLU A 325 5.89 24.88 -2.40
CA GLU A 325 5.19 25.73 -1.43
C GLU A 325 4.77 24.87 -0.23
N MET A 326 5.31 25.19 0.93
CA MET A 326 4.90 24.56 2.18
C MET A 326 3.47 24.95 2.57
N PRO A 327 2.78 24.20 3.44
CA PRO A 327 1.39 24.51 3.81
C PRO A 327 1.20 25.90 4.42
N ASN A 328 2.21 26.47 5.07
CA ASN A 328 2.22 27.82 5.62
C ASN A 328 2.50 28.94 4.58
N GLY A 329 2.68 28.61 3.30
CA GLY A 329 2.92 29.56 2.21
C GLY A 329 4.39 29.91 1.95
N SER A 330 5.34 29.37 2.72
CA SER A 330 6.77 29.56 2.41
C SER A 330 7.19 28.72 1.22
N ASN A 331 7.98 29.31 0.32
CA ASN A 331 8.51 28.63 -0.85
C ASN A 331 10.00 28.33 -0.71
N GLN A 332 10.44 27.19 -1.23
CA GLN A 332 11.86 26.85 -1.31
C GLN A 332 12.20 26.17 -2.64
N LEU A 333 13.36 26.51 -3.20
CA LEU A 333 13.93 25.87 -4.38
C LEU A 333 14.80 24.68 -3.97
N TRP A 334 14.49 23.51 -4.51
CA TRP A 334 15.18 22.25 -4.26
C TRP A 334 16.03 21.87 -5.47
N GLY A 335 17.33 22.14 -5.36
CA GLY A 335 18.34 21.81 -6.36
C GLY A 335 18.77 20.34 -6.25
N VAL A 336 20.04 20.12 -5.90
CA VAL A 336 20.62 18.78 -5.81
C VAL A 336 20.03 17.92 -4.68
N ASP A 337 19.51 18.54 -3.62
CA ASP A 337 18.99 17.84 -2.45
C ASP A 337 17.79 16.95 -2.76
N ARG A 338 17.05 17.25 -3.85
CA ARG A 338 15.95 16.40 -4.32
C ARG A 338 16.38 14.97 -4.69
N PHE A 339 17.67 14.79 -5.02
CA PHE A 339 18.27 13.50 -5.35
C PHE A 339 18.81 12.77 -4.13
N LYS A 340 19.20 13.50 -3.07
CA LYS A 340 19.88 12.94 -1.90
C LYS A 340 18.97 12.03 -1.07
N VAL A 341 17.71 12.42 -0.88
CA VAL A 341 16.77 11.68 -0.01
C VAL A 341 16.47 10.26 -0.49
N GLY A 342 16.53 10.03 -1.80
CA GLY A 342 16.28 8.72 -2.40
C GLY A 342 17.53 7.87 -2.62
N GLU A 343 18.73 8.47 -2.60
CA GLU A 343 19.97 7.76 -2.98
C GLU A 343 20.31 6.62 -2.01
N GLY A 344 19.91 6.73 -0.73
CA GLY A 344 20.09 5.68 0.27
C GLY A 344 19.37 4.35 -0.04
N MET A 345 18.35 4.36 -0.92
CA MET A 345 17.72 3.13 -1.41
C MET A 345 18.62 2.35 -2.39
N TRP A 346 19.64 3.01 -2.93
CA TRP A 346 20.54 2.49 -3.97
C TRP A 346 21.97 2.34 -3.48
N ASP A 347 22.42 3.21 -2.57
CA ASP A 347 23.74 3.20 -1.95
C ASP A 347 23.59 3.46 -0.45
N GLU A 348 23.92 2.47 0.38
CA GLU A 348 23.76 2.56 1.83
C GLU A 348 24.51 3.75 2.45
N LYS A 349 25.61 4.18 1.82
CA LYS A 349 26.45 5.28 2.31
C LYS A 349 25.83 6.65 2.06
N ALA A 350 24.86 6.74 1.16
CA ALA A 350 24.16 7.97 0.83
C ALA A 350 22.92 8.20 1.72
N ALA A 351 22.54 7.23 2.55
CA ALA A 351 21.44 7.37 3.49
C ALA A 351 21.76 8.45 4.53
N LEU A 352 20.84 9.40 4.68
CA LEU A 352 20.90 10.41 5.73
C LEU A 352 20.62 9.74 7.08
N PRO A 353 21.35 10.11 8.16
CA PRO A 353 21.12 9.55 9.47
C PRO A 353 19.73 9.95 9.98
N VAL A 354 18.93 8.96 10.40
CA VAL A 354 17.62 9.18 11.00
C VAL A 354 17.75 8.96 12.52
N PRO A 355 17.42 9.95 13.36
CA PRO A 355 17.50 9.81 14.81
C PRO A 355 16.71 8.60 15.32
N GLY A 356 17.36 7.74 16.11
CA GLY A 356 16.73 6.55 16.70
C GLY A 356 16.60 5.35 15.77
N GLU A 357 17.03 5.45 14.51
CA GLU A 357 17.05 4.32 13.57
C GLU A 357 18.49 3.82 13.34
N PRO A 358 18.69 2.51 13.13
CA PRO A 358 20.00 1.98 12.75
C PRO A 358 20.42 2.47 11.36
N ALA A 359 21.74 2.55 11.15
CA ALA A 359 22.29 2.87 9.84
C ALA A 359 21.84 1.85 8.78
N VAL A 360 21.60 2.33 7.56
CA VAL A 360 21.26 1.49 6.42
C VAL A 360 22.42 0.55 6.11
N THR A 361 22.09 -0.71 5.85
CA THR A 361 23.05 -1.73 5.44
C THR A 361 22.93 -2.01 3.94
N LYS A 362 24.04 -2.45 3.34
CA LYS A 362 24.12 -2.74 1.90
C LYS A 362 23.02 -3.71 1.42
N SER A 363 22.70 -4.73 2.21
CA SER A 363 21.68 -5.75 1.88
C SER A 363 20.25 -5.21 1.84
N GLN A 364 19.99 -4.03 2.41
CA GLN A 364 18.69 -3.38 2.39
C GLN A 364 18.46 -2.55 1.13
N THR A 365 19.50 -2.30 0.33
CA THR A 365 19.42 -1.50 -0.92
C THR A 365 18.76 -2.30 -2.04
N ILE A 366 18.03 -1.62 -2.92
CA ILE A 366 17.30 -2.24 -4.05
C ILE A 366 18.22 -3.11 -4.91
N PRO A 367 19.42 -2.65 -5.35
CA PRO A 367 20.29 -3.48 -6.18
C PRO A 367 20.74 -4.77 -5.50
N GLU A 368 21.08 -4.73 -4.22
CA GLU A 368 21.54 -5.92 -3.50
C GLU A 368 20.39 -6.87 -3.15
N MET A 369 19.19 -6.34 -2.86
CA MET A 369 17.98 -7.17 -2.73
C MET A 369 17.70 -7.95 -4.02
N ILE A 370 17.78 -7.29 -5.18
CA ILE A 370 17.57 -7.98 -6.46
C ILE A 370 18.64 -9.04 -6.71
N LYS A 371 19.91 -8.75 -6.42
CA LYS A 371 20.99 -9.74 -6.52
C LYS A 371 20.76 -10.94 -5.60
N ALA A 372 20.36 -10.70 -4.34
CA ALA A 372 20.07 -11.76 -3.39
C ALA A 372 18.89 -12.64 -3.84
N ALA A 373 17.81 -12.01 -4.33
CA ALA A 373 16.64 -12.72 -4.87
C ALA A 373 17.05 -13.61 -6.07
N VAL A 374 17.74 -13.05 -7.06
CA VAL A 374 18.16 -13.80 -8.26
C VAL A 374 19.17 -14.91 -7.91
N ALA A 375 20.11 -14.66 -6.99
CA ALA A 375 21.11 -15.66 -6.57
C ALA A 375 20.51 -16.85 -5.83
N SER A 376 19.37 -16.66 -5.15
CA SER A 376 18.66 -17.72 -4.43
C SER A 376 17.82 -18.65 -5.32
N VAL A 377 17.66 -18.28 -6.60
CA VAL A 377 16.88 -19.03 -7.60
C VAL A 377 17.82 -19.89 -8.44
N ASP A 378 17.32 -21.03 -8.92
CA ASP A 378 18.02 -21.94 -9.81
C ASP A 378 18.49 -21.25 -11.09
N MET A 379 19.68 -21.63 -11.56
CA MET A 379 20.43 -20.89 -12.58
C MET A 379 19.70 -20.79 -13.93
N ASP A 380 18.93 -21.81 -14.28
CA ASP A 380 18.09 -21.91 -15.47
C ASP A 380 16.93 -20.90 -15.49
N LEU A 381 16.37 -20.57 -14.31
CA LEU A 381 15.25 -19.62 -14.20
C LEU A 381 15.71 -18.16 -14.21
N ARG A 382 16.95 -17.86 -13.81
CA ARG A 382 17.44 -16.47 -13.62
C ARG A 382 17.28 -15.60 -14.86
N VAL A 383 17.61 -16.14 -16.03
CA VAL A 383 17.52 -15.39 -17.30
C VAL A 383 16.06 -15.04 -17.62
N ASN A 384 15.14 -15.99 -17.41
CA ASN A 384 13.71 -15.75 -17.62
C ASN A 384 13.16 -14.68 -16.65
N LEU A 385 13.55 -14.74 -15.38
CA LEU A 385 13.15 -13.75 -14.38
C LEU A 385 13.66 -12.34 -14.71
N LEU A 386 14.93 -12.21 -15.14
CA LEU A 386 15.51 -10.93 -15.55
C LEU A 386 14.89 -10.37 -16.85
N GLN A 387 14.38 -11.24 -17.72
CA GLN A 387 13.61 -10.86 -18.91
C GLN A 387 12.16 -10.45 -18.60
N ASN A 388 11.70 -10.63 -17.35
CA ASN A 388 10.34 -10.38 -16.91
C ASN A 388 10.35 -9.71 -15.52
N VAL A 389 11.00 -8.56 -15.39
CA VAL A 389 10.96 -7.76 -14.15
C VAL A 389 9.68 -6.94 -14.13
N VAL A 390 8.85 -7.10 -13.09
CA VAL A 390 7.60 -6.34 -12.92
C VAL A 390 7.77 -5.37 -11.77
N VAL A 391 7.44 -4.09 -11.97
CA VAL A 391 7.60 -3.04 -10.97
C VAL A 391 6.24 -2.44 -10.60
N THR A 392 5.91 -2.46 -9.31
CA THR A 392 4.64 -1.95 -8.77
C THR A 392 4.84 -1.29 -7.40
N GLY A 393 3.81 -0.64 -6.88
CA GLY A 393 3.84 0.05 -5.59
C GLY A 393 4.08 1.54 -5.72
N GLY A 394 3.48 2.32 -4.80
CA GLY A 394 3.41 3.78 -4.92
C GLY A 394 4.77 4.49 -4.95
N THR A 395 5.78 3.96 -4.27
CA THR A 395 7.11 4.59 -4.21
C THR A 395 7.89 4.42 -5.53
N THR A 396 7.51 3.46 -6.37
CA THR A 396 8.12 3.29 -7.71
C THR A 396 7.70 4.37 -8.72
N LEU A 397 6.80 5.27 -8.31
CA LEU A 397 6.38 6.45 -9.09
C LEU A 397 7.33 7.65 -8.89
N THR A 398 8.29 7.58 -7.97
CA THR A 398 9.30 8.63 -7.85
C THR A 398 10.02 8.82 -9.19
N ASN A 399 10.15 10.08 -9.60
CA ASN A 399 10.68 10.43 -10.92
C ASN A 399 12.11 9.87 -11.10
N GLY A 400 12.39 9.24 -12.24
CA GLY A 400 13.69 8.63 -12.54
C GLY A 400 13.91 7.22 -11.94
N PHE A 401 12.94 6.68 -11.18
CA PHE A 401 13.08 5.36 -10.54
C PHE A 401 13.36 4.24 -11.55
N THR A 402 12.55 4.15 -12.62
CA THR A 402 12.69 3.11 -13.63
C THR A 402 14.01 3.24 -14.39
N ASP A 403 14.44 4.46 -14.72
CA ASP A 403 15.70 4.70 -15.43
C ASP A 403 16.90 4.24 -14.61
N ARG A 404 16.92 4.59 -13.31
CA ARG A 404 17.94 4.11 -12.38
C ARG A 404 17.92 2.59 -12.25
N LEU A 405 16.75 1.99 -12.13
CA LEU A 405 16.62 0.53 -12.04
C LEU A 405 17.16 -0.16 -13.31
N VAL A 406 16.84 0.35 -14.50
CA VAL A 406 17.40 -0.15 -15.77
C VAL A 406 18.93 -0.08 -15.73
N SER A 407 19.49 1.06 -15.34
CA SER A 407 20.95 1.26 -15.27
C SER A 407 21.63 0.26 -14.31
N GLU A 408 21.09 0.10 -13.10
CA GLU A 408 21.64 -0.83 -12.09
C GLU A 408 21.58 -2.29 -12.57
N LEU A 409 20.48 -2.70 -13.19
CA LEU A 409 20.33 -4.08 -13.65
C LEU A 409 21.19 -4.39 -14.88
N GLN A 410 21.32 -3.44 -15.81
CA GLN A 410 22.24 -3.59 -16.95
C GLN A 410 23.69 -3.69 -16.49
N GLN A 411 24.08 -2.90 -15.48
CA GLN A 411 25.41 -2.98 -14.90
C GLN A 411 25.65 -4.28 -14.11
N ALA A 412 24.65 -4.74 -13.35
CA ALA A 412 24.75 -5.96 -12.56
C ALA A 412 24.74 -7.24 -13.42
N TYR A 413 24.04 -7.21 -14.57
CA TYR A 413 23.84 -8.37 -15.45
C TYR A 413 24.14 -8.04 -16.92
N PRO A 414 25.39 -7.70 -17.29
CA PRO A 414 25.73 -7.23 -18.63
C PRO A 414 25.50 -8.28 -19.74
N GLY A 415 25.46 -9.57 -19.39
CA GLY A 415 25.17 -10.67 -20.33
C GLY A 415 23.69 -11.05 -20.42
N ALA A 416 22.81 -10.48 -19.59
CA ALA A 416 21.40 -10.80 -19.58
C ALA A 416 20.58 -9.69 -20.26
N ARG A 417 19.63 -10.08 -21.10
CA ARG A 417 18.64 -9.13 -21.64
C ARG A 417 17.62 -8.79 -20.56
N VAL A 418 17.84 -7.72 -19.81
CA VAL A 418 16.88 -7.24 -18.80
C VAL A 418 15.69 -6.57 -19.49
N LYS A 419 14.46 -6.89 -19.06
CA LYS A 419 13.26 -6.14 -19.44
C LYS A 419 12.44 -5.82 -18.19
N ILE A 420 12.11 -4.53 -18.05
CA ILE A 420 11.27 -4.03 -16.96
C ILE A 420 9.90 -3.68 -17.52
N GLN A 421 8.87 -4.15 -16.83
CA GLN A 421 7.47 -3.80 -17.05
C GLN A 421 6.99 -3.00 -15.85
N ALA A 422 6.81 -1.71 -16.07
CA ALA A 422 6.25 -0.78 -15.11
C ALA A 422 5.09 -0.06 -15.80
N ALA A 423 3.88 -0.22 -15.28
CA ALA A 423 2.69 0.39 -15.89
C ALA A 423 2.85 1.91 -16.01
N GLY A 424 2.52 2.48 -17.18
CA GLY A 424 2.71 3.90 -17.46
C GLY A 424 1.72 4.79 -16.70
N LEU A 425 0.50 4.28 -16.48
CA LEU A 425 -0.52 4.95 -15.70
C LEU A 425 -0.25 4.79 -14.20
N THR A 426 -0.33 5.91 -13.48
CA THR A 426 -0.09 5.98 -12.03
C THR A 426 -1.01 5.05 -11.25
N SER A 427 -2.29 4.98 -11.63
CA SER A 427 -3.30 4.11 -11.02
C SER A 427 -2.91 2.64 -11.15
N GLU A 428 -2.53 2.21 -12.36
CA GLU A 428 -2.12 0.83 -12.63
C GLU A 428 -0.86 0.44 -11.85
N ARG A 429 0.12 1.35 -11.77
CA ARG A 429 1.37 1.07 -11.04
C ARG A 429 1.12 0.98 -9.52
N ARG A 430 0.21 1.79 -8.99
CA ARG A 430 -0.12 1.84 -7.54
C ARG A 430 -0.96 0.65 -7.08
N PHE A 431 -1.80 0.09 -7.96
CA PHE A 431 -2.80 -0.93 -7.63
C PHE A 431 -2.63 -2.23 -8.43
N GLY A 432 -1.42 -2.55 -8.86
CA GLY A 432 -1.15 -3.72 -9.73
C GLY A 432 -1.63 -5.05 -9.14
N SER A 433 -1.56 -5.23 -7.80
CA SER A 433 -2.14 -6.39 -7.10
C SER A 433 -3.66 -6.44 -7.23
N TRP A 434 -4.35 -5.31 -7.02
CA TRP A 434 -5.80 -5.23 -7.17
C TRP A 434 -6.23 -5.52 -8.61
N ILE A 435 -5.54 -4.97 -9.62
CA ILE A 435 -5.81 -5.23 -11.04
C ILE A 435 -5.65 -6.72 -11.36
N GLY A 436 -4.59 -7.35 -10.85
CA GLY A 436 -4.40 -8.79 -11.01
C GLY A 436 -5.52 -9.60 -10.38
N GLY A 437 -6.02 -9.17 -9.21
CA GLY A 437 -7.19 -9.76 -8.56
C GLY A 437 -8.46 -9.57 -9.37
N SER A 438 -8.66 -8.39 -9.96
CA SER A 438 -9.79 -8.06 -10.82
C SER A 438 -9.83 -8.96 -12.06
N ILE A 439 -8.68 -9.10 -12.75
CA ILE A 439 -8.56 -10.00 -13.90
C ILE A 439 -8.78 -11.44 -13.47
N LEU A 440 -8.13 -11.91 -12.39
CA LEU A 440 -8.25 -13.29 -11.95
C LEU A 440 -9.69 -13.66 -11.56
N GLY A 441 -10.36 -12.77 -10.82
CA GLY A 441 -11.75 -12.96 -10.38
C GLY A 441 -12.77 -12.98 -11.52
N SER A 442 -12.45 -12.40 -12.68
CA SER A 442 -13.33 -12.37 -13.85
C SER A 442 -13.13 -13.54 -14.82
N LEU A 443 -12.18 -14.45 -14.56
CA LEU A 443 -11.93 -15.59 -15.43
C LEU A 443 -12.90 -16.73 -15.11
N GLY A 444 -13.70 -17.18 -16.08
CA GLY A 444 -14.59 -18.33 -15.88
C GLY A 444 -13.84 -19.62 -15.48
N THR A 445 -12.58 -19.79 -15.90
CA THR A 445 -11.73 -20.92 -15.48
C THR A 445 -11.32 -20.85 -14.01
N PHE A 446 -11.38 -19.68 -13.39
CA PHE A 446 -11.09 -19.49 -11.97
C PHE A 446 -12.24 -19.93 -11.07
N HIS A 447 -13.46 -20.13 -11.59
CA HIS A 447 -14.62 -20.52 -10.79
C HIS A 447 -14.41 -21.83 -10.00
N GLN A 448 -13.57 -22.74 -10.49
CA GLN A 448 -13.27 -24.02 -9.82
C GLN A 448 -12.27 -23.88 -8.66
N MET A 449 -11.64 -22.71 -8.51
CA MET A 449 -10.61 -22.45 -7.50
C MET A 449 -11.21 -21.96 -6.19
N TRP A 450 -12.34 -21.26 -6.23
CA TRP A 450 -12.99 -20.72 -5.04
C TRP A 450 -13.18 -21.79 -3.95
N ILE A 451 -13.04 -21.36 -2.70
CA ILE A 451 -13.44 -22.14 -1.53
C ILE A 451 -14.91 -21.81 -1.30
N ALA A 452 -15.80 -22.76 -1.57
CA ALA A 452 -17.24 -22.56 -1.34
C ALA A 452 -17.55 -22.60 0.17
N LYS A 453 -18.61 -21.90 0.61
CA LYS A 453 -19.06 -21.92 2.01
C LYS A 453 -19.24 -23.33 2.57
N LYS A 454 -19.78 -24.25 1.76
CA LYS A 454 -19.95 -25.66 2.13
C LYS A 454 -18.62 -26.37 2.38
N GLU A 455 -17.59 -26.09 1.58
CA GLU A 455 -16.24 -26.64 1.77
C GLU A 455 -15.61 -26.09 3.05
N TYR A 456 -15.78 -24.78 3.30
CA TYR A 456 -15.36 -24.15 4.55
C TYR A 456 -16.04 -24.77 5.78
N ASP A 457 -17.35 -25.02 5.73
CA ASP A 457 -18.09 -25.62 6.84
C ASP A 457 -17.67 -27.06 7.16
N GLU A 458 -17.19 -27.79 6.15
CA GLU A 458 -16.70 -29.16 6.33
C GLU A 458 -15.26 -29.21 6.87
N PHE A 459 -14.37 -28.34 6.36
CA PHE A 459 -12.93 -28.42 6.65
C PHE A 459 -12.40 -27.34 7.60
N GLY A 460 -13.23 -26.36 7.95
CA GLY A 460 -12.88 -25.19 8.75
C GLY A 460 -11.90 -24.23 8.06
N PRO A 461 -11.44 -23.18 8.78
CA PRO A 461 -10.57 -22.13 8.24
C PRO A 461 -9.28 -22.63 7.58
N ASN A 462 -8.73 -23.75 8.06
CA ASN A 462 -7.47 -24.31 7.56
C ASN A 462 -7.52 -24.72 6.07
N VAL A 463 -8.72 -24.87 5.49
CA VAL A 463 -8.90 -25.14 4.05
C VAL A 463 -8.16 -24.13 3.16
N VAL A 464 -8.02 -22.87 3.62
CA VAL A 464 -7.31 -21.81 2.89
C VAL A 464 -5.83 -22.16 2.65
N GLU A 465 -5.16 -22.85 3.57
CA GLU A 465 -3.76 -23.27 3.40
C GLU A 465 -3.61 -24.37 2.34
N LYS A 466 -4.65 -25.19 2.18
CA LYS A 466 -4.64 -26.32 1.23
C LYS A 466 -4.95 -25.84 -0.19
N ARG A 467 -5.92 -24.92 -0.31
CA ARG A 467 -6.45 -24.44 -1.60
C ARG A 467 -5.64 -23.25 -2.14
N CYS A 468 -5.37 -22.23 -1.33
CA CYS A 468 -4.77 -20.97 -1.78
C CYS A 468 -3.23 -20.94 -1.63
N LYS A 469 -2.50 -21.69 -2.46
CA LYS A 469 -1.04 -21.85 -2.32
C LYS A 469 -0.19 -20.64 -2.71
#